data_AF-A0A6I9YEC4-F1
#
_entry.id   AF-A0A6I9YEC4-F1
#
_cell.length_a   1.000
_cell.length_b   1.000
_cell.length_c   1.000
_cell.angle_alpha   90.00
_cell.angle_beta   90.00
_cell.angle_gamma   90.00
#
_symmetry.space_group_name_H-M   'P 1'
#
loop_
_entity.id
_entity.type
_entity.pdbx_description
1 polymer ?
#
loop_
_entity_poly.entity_id
_entity_poly.type
_entity_poly.pdbx_seq_one_letter_code
_entity_poly.pdbx_strand_id
1 'polypeptide(L)'
;MNFLLTWIHWGLAALLYFHNAKVLQAAPAQGDGDRQQGEVISFMKVFERSACRSIETMVDIFQEYPDEVEYIFKPSCVPLMRCAGCCNDEALECVPTEIYNVTMEIMKLKHFQSQHIHPMSFQQHSKCECRQKKEVTVRQEKCEKPRR
;
A
#
# COMPACT_ATOMS: atom_id res chain seq x y z
N MET A 1 -60.59 10.20 -20.50
CA MET A 1 -59.44 9.61 -21.21
C MET A 1 -58.16 10.17 -20.58
N ASN A 2 -57.70 9.60 -19.46
CA ASN A 2 -56.52 10.05 -18.68
C ASN A 2 -55.98 8.98 -17.72
N PHE A 3 -56.76 7.91 -17.45
CA PHE A 3 -56.35 6.80 -16.58
C PHE A 3 -55.20 5.97 -17.16
N LEU A 4 -55.22 5.64 -18.45
CA LEU A 4 -54.13 4.85 -19.07
C LEU A 4 -52.78 5.57 -19.00
N LEU A 5 -52.77 6.89 -19.20
CA LEU A 5 -51.54 7.67 -19.18
C LEU A 5 -50.94 7.78 -17.76
N THR A 6 -51.79 7.85 -16.73
CA THR A 6 -51.36 7.84 -15.33
C THR A 6 -50.79 6.49 -14.93
N TRP A 7 -51.39 5.38 -15.38
CA TRP A 7 -50.88 4.04 -15.11
C TRP A 7 -49.53 3.77 -15.77
N ILE A 8 -49.35 4.25 -17.01
CA ILE A 8 -48.06 4.16 -17.71
C ILE A 8 -47.00 5.00 -16.97
N HIS A 9 -47.34 6.22 -16.56
CA HIS A 9 -46.41 7.11 -15.85
C HIS A 9 -45.98 6.54 -14.50
N TRP A 10 -46.91 5.96 -13.73
CA TRP A 10 -46.60 5.32 -12.44
C TRP A 10 -45.83 4.02 -12.61
N GLY A 11 -46.16 3.22 -13.63
CA GLY A 11 -45.40 2.02 -13.97
C GLY A 11 -43.95 2.32 -14.37
N LEU A 12 -43.75 3.37 -15.17
CA LEU A 12 -42.42 3.80 -15.61
C LEU A 12 -41.61 4.39 -14.45
N ALA A 13 -42.24 5.15 -13.56
CA ALA A 13 -41.61 5.63 -12.32
C ALA A 13 -41.19 4.48 -11.39
N ALA A 14 -42.04 3.46 -11.22
CA ALA A 14 -41.72 2.27 -10.43
C ALA A 14 -40.54 1.48 -11.03
N LEU A 15 -40.54 1.27 -12.35
CA LEU A 15 -39.44 0.60 -13.05
C LEU A 15 -38.11 1.34 -12.89
N LEU A 16 -38.10 2.67 -13.03
CA LEU A 16 -36.91 3.50 -12.80
C LEU A 16 -36.45 3.40 -11.34
N TYR A 17 -37.36 3.38 -10.37
CA TYR A 17 -37.02 3.21 -8.96
C TYR A 17 -36.33 1.86 -8.70
N PHE A 18 -36.88 0.76 -9.22
CA PHE A 18 -36.27 -0.58 -9.07
C PHE A 18 -34.92 -0.71 -9.79
N HIS A 19 -34.75 -0.04 -10.94
CA HIS A 19 -33.48 -0.06 -11.66
C HIS A 19 -32.37 0.69 -10.90
N ASN A 20 -32.70 1.81 -10.25
CA ASN A 20 -31.75 2.57 -9.42
C ASN A 20 -31.45 1.88 -8.08
N ALA A 21 -32.40 1.14 -7.50
CA ALA A 21 -32.16 0.39 -6.26
C ALA A 21 -31.09 -0.70 -6.43
N LYS A 22 -30.98 -1.33 -7.61
CA LYS A 22 -29.92 -2.30 -7.93
C LYS A 22 -28.54 -1.66 -8.09
N VAL A 23 -28.46 -0.40 -8.52
CA VAL A 23 -27.19 0.33 -8.70
C VAL A 23 -26.57 0.73 -7.35
N LEU A 24 -27.38 0.88 -6.29
CA LEU A 24 -26.89 1.20 -4.95
C LEU A 24 -26.15 0.04 -4.26
N GLN A 25 -26.26 -1.20 -4.76
CA GLN A 25 -25.63 -2.38 -4.16
C GLN A 25 -24.25 -2.72 -4.74
N ALA A 26 -23.69 -1.88 -5.61
CA ALA A 26 -22.39 -2.10 -6.26
C ALA A 26 -21.20 -1.41 -5.57
N ALA A 27 -21.27 -1.23 -4.25
CA ALA A 27 -20.10 -0.97 -3.41
C ALA A 27 -20.34 -1.61 -2.04
N PRO A 28 -19.40 -2.40 -1.48
CA PRO A 28 -19.39 -2.60 -0.05
C PRO A 28 -18.98 -1.25 0.55
N ALA A 29 -19.95 -0.36 0.71
CA ALA A 29 -19.79 0.74 1.65
C ALA A 29 -19.67 0.08 3.02
N GLN A 30 -18.43 -0.12 3.49
CA GLN A 30 -18.14 -0.18 4.92
C GLN A 30 -18.46 1.20 5.52
N GLY A 31 -19.73 1.55 5.52
CA GLY A 31 -20.30 2.54 6.41
C GLY A 31 -20.66 1.84 7.71
N ASP A 32 -19.69 1.23 8.38
CA ASP A 32 -19.83 0.87 9.78
C ASP A 32 -19.50 2.12 10.60
N GLY A 33 -20.47 3.02 10.59
CA GLY A 33 -20.52 4.22 11.42
C GLY A 33 -20.90 3.85 12.85
N ASP A 34 -20.09 3.02 13.49
CA ASP A 34 -19.99 2.98 14.94
C ASP A 34 -18.51 2.93 15.30
N ARG A 35 -17.92 4.12 15.47
CA ARG A 35 -16.60 4.25 16.08
C ARG A 35 -16.77 3.66 17.47
N GLN A 36 -16.30 2.43 17.68
CA GLN A 36 -16.22 1.80 19.01
C GLN A 36 -15.31 2.66 19.90
N GLN A 37 -15.85 3.74 20.45
CA GLN A 37 -15.17 4.58 21.41
C GLN A 37 -15.03 3.75 22.68
N GLY A 38 -13.87 3.10 22.82
CA GLY A 38 -13.52 2.29 23.99
C GLY A 38 -13.24 0.81 23.73
N GLU A 39 -13.21 0.31 22.49
CA GLU A 39 -12.75 -1.08 22.25
C GLU A 39 -11.25 -1.17 22.53
N VAL A 40 -10.89 -1.89 23.60
CA VAL A 40 -9.50 -2.25 23.87
C VAL A 40 -9.15 -3.48 23.03
N ILE A 41 -8.25 -3.30 22.06
CA ILE A 41 -7.68 -4.41 21.31
C ILE A 41 -6.86 -5.27 22.28
N SER A 42 -7.21 -6.56 22.41
CA SER A 42 -6.51 -7.47 23.33
C SER A 42 -5.02 -7.58 23.01
N PHE A 43 -4.20 -7.80 24.04
CA PHE A 43 -2.74 -7.96 23.89
C PHE A 43 -2.36 -8.96 22.80
N MET A 44 -2.97 -10.17 22.81
CA MET A 44 -2.66 -11.20 21.81
C MET A 44 -2.99 -10.74 20.39
N LYS A 45 -4.09 -10.00 20.21
CA LYS A 45 -4.47 -9.43 18.90
C LYS A 45 -3.50 -8.34 18.44
N VAL A 46 -2.98 -7.52 19.36
CA VAL A 46 -1.91 -6.55 19.04
C VAL A 46 -0.65 -7.29 18.64
N PHE A 47 -0.19 -8.23 19.46
CA PHE A 47 1.03 -9.01 19.27
C PHE A 47 1.06 -9.77 17.93
N GLU A 48 -0.01 -10.47 17.59
CA GLU A 48 -0.12 -11.21 16.32
C GLU A 48 -0.16 -10.29 15.10
N ARG A 49 -0.83 -9.14 15.21
CA ARG A 49 -0.94 -8.18 14.10
C ARG A 49 0.35 -7.42 13.86
N SER A 50 1.13 -7.18 14.91
CA SER A 50 2.42 -6.48 14.84
C SER A 50 3.60 -7.41 14.53
N ALA A 51 3.43 -8.73 14.59
CA ALA A 51 4.51 -9.69 14.36
C ALA A 51 5.17 -9.54 12.97
N CYS A 52 6.49 -9.76 12.92
CA CYS A 52 7.29 -9.75 11.69
C CYS A 52 6.69 -10.68 10.61
N ARG A 53 6.26 -10.10 9.48
CA ARG A 53 5.69 -10.81 8.33
C ARG A 53 5.77 -9.97 7.07
N SER A 54 5.36 -10.55 5.95
CA SER A 54 5.20 -9.82 4.71
C SER A 54 3.89 -9.02 4.72
N ILE A 55 3.97 -7.71 4.49
CA ILE A 55 2.85 -6.76 4.51
C ILE A 55 2.90 -5.90 3.24
N GLU A 56 1.74 -5.67 2.63
CA GLU A 56 1.61 -4.73 1.52
C GLU A 56 1.97 -3.31 1.99
N THR A 57 3.00 -2.74 1.39
CA THR A 57 3.58 -1.44 1.75
C THR A 57 3.70 -0.58 0.50
N MET A 58 3.35 0.70 0.59
CA MET A 58 3.55 1.65 -0.49
C MET A 58 5.01 2.08 -0.54
N VAL A 59 5.69 1.73 -1.63
CA VAL A 59 7.12 2.00 -1.82
C VAL A 59 7.30 3.03 -2.91
N ASP A 60 8.08 4.07 -2.62
CA ASP A 60 8.44 5.11 -3.59
C ASP A 60 9.35 4.52 -4.67
N ILE A 61 8.97 4.72 -5.94
CA ILE A 61 9.70 4.19 -7.09
C ILE A 61 11.10 4.81 -7.18
N PHE A 62 11.28 6.08 -6.77
CA PHE A 62 12.60 6.72 -6.78
C PHE A 62 13.58 6.09 -5.80
N GLN A 63 13.10 5.53 -4.69
CA GLN A 63 13.97 4.84 -3.73
C GLN A 63 14.46 3.49 -4.28
N GLU A 64 13.64 2.82 -5.09
CA GLU A 64 13.98 1.55 -5.73
C GLU A 64 14.88 1.76 -6.97
N TYR A 65 14.71 2.88 -7.67
CA TYR A 65 15.48 3.24 -8.86
C TYR A 65 16.09 4.64 -8.75
N PRO A 66 17.08 4.85 -7.86
CA PRO A 66 17.69 6.16 -7.66
C PRO A 66 18.42 6.69 -8.89
N ASP A 67 18.82 5.82 -9.83
CA ASP A 67 19.52 6.18 -11.05
C ASP A 67 18.61 6.78 -12.13
N GLU A 68 17.29 6.59 -12.04
CA GLU A 68 16.31 7.04 -13.03
C GLU A 68 15.88 8.51 -12.82
N VAL A 69 16.85 9.39 -12.55
CA VAL A 69 16.63 10.78 -12.13
C VAL A 69 15.98 11.68 -13.18
N GLU A 70 16.03 11.30 -14.47
CA GLU A 70 15.45 12.09 -15.57
C GLU A 70 13.95 11.90 -15.76
N TYR A 71 13.36 10.91 -15.06
CA TYR A 71 11.95 10.56 -15.18
C TYR A 71 11.16 10.96 -13.95
N ILE A 72 9.93 11.41 -14.20
CA ILE A 72 8.88 11.49 -13.19
C ILE A 72 7.97 10.28 -13.39
N PHE A 73 7.69 9.55 -12.31
CA PHE A 73 6.87 8.34 -12.36
C PHE A 73 5.40 8.62 -12.03
N LYS A 74 4.49 7.95 -12.75
CA LYS A 74 3.06 7.88 -12.42
C LYS A 74 2.62 6.41 -12.39
N PRO A 75 2.12 5.89 -11.25
CA PRO A 75 2.15 6.52 -9.92
C PRO A 75 3.59 6.76 -9.42
N SER A 76 3.77 7.59 -8.38
CA SER A 76 5.09 7.80 -7.77
C SER A 76 5.48 6.69 -6.78
N CYS A 77 4.50 5.90 -6.32
CA CYS A 77 4.71 4.75 -5.43
C CYS A 77 3.87 3.57 -5.89
N VAL A 78 4.30 2.35 -5.53
CA VAL A 78 3.64 1.09 -5.88
C VAL A 78 3.41 0.23 -4.63
N PRO A 79 2.32 -0.56 -4.59
CA PRO A 79 2.09 -1.51 -3.51
C PRO A 79 3.01 -2.73 -3.66
N LEU A 80 3.91 -2.97 -2.71
CA LEU A 80 4.82 -4.10 -2.71
C LEU A 80 4.74 -4.86 -1.39
N MET A 81 4.85 -6.19 -1.46
CA MET A 81 5.01 -7.02 -0.28
C MET A 81 6.41 -6.81 0.31
N ARG A 82 6.48 -6.24 1.52
CA ARG A 82 7.73 -5.96 2.24
C ARG A 82 7.68 -6.55 3.64
N CYS A 83 8.85 -6.90 4.16
CA CYS A 83 8.95 -7.36 5.54
C CYS A 83 8.76 -6.18 6.48
N ALA A 84 7.79 -6.29 7.36
CA ALA A 84 7.46 -5.28 8.34
C ALA A 84 6.90 -5.94 9.60
N GLY A 85 6.88 -5.17 10.69
CA GLY A 85 6.47 -5.64 12.01
C GLY A 85 7.61 -5.62 13.02
N CYS A 86 7.30 -6.02 14.24
CA CYS A 86 8.23 -6.07 15.36
C CYS A 86 8.69 -7.51 15.64
N CYS A 87 9.90 -7.60 16.17
CA CYS A 87 10.44 -8.79 16.80
C CYS A 87 10.29 -8.67 18.32
N ASN A 88 10.36 -9.79 19.03
CA ASN A 88 10.20 -9.81 20.49
C ASN A 88 11.42 -9.22 21.25
N ASP A 89 12.54 -9.06 20.55
CA ASP A 89 13.81 -8.58 21.11
C ASP A 89 14.36 -7.49 20.19
N GLU A 90 14.79 -6.37 20.78
CA GLU A 90 15.36 -5.22 20.07
C GLU A 90 16.71 -5.54 19.41
N ALA A 91 17.41 -6.59 19.85
CA ALA A 91 18.60 -7.11 19.19
C ALA A 91 18.30 -7.83 17.87
N LEU A 92 17.01 -8.11 17.58
CA LEU A 92 16.56 -8.72 16.34
C LEU A 92 16.02 -7.68 15.35
N GLU A 93 16.15 -7.98 14.07
CA GLU A 93 15.56 -7.24 12.96
C GLU A 93 14.68 -8.17 12.10
N CYS A 94 13.57 -7.63 11.60
CA CYS A 94 12.67 -8.35 10.69
C CYS A 94 13.22 -8.25 9.26
N VAL A 95 13.72 -9.36 8.73
CA VAL A 95 14.42 -9.41 7.43
C VAL A 95 13.79 -10.43 6.49
N PRO A 96 13.87 -10.22 5.17
CA PRO A 96 13.40 -11.20 4.20
C PRO A 96 14.27 -12.46 4.19
N THR A 97 13.62 -13.61 4.10
CA THR A 97 14.28 -14.91 3.88
C THR A 97 14.04 -15.46 2.48
N GLU A 98 13.00 -14.98 1.80
CA GLU A 98 12.69 -15.33 0.42
C GLU A 98 12.19 -14.10 -0.32
N ILE A 99 12.74 -13.90 -1.53
CA ILE A 99 12.57 -12.70 -2.34
C ILE A 99 12.25 -13.12 -3.76
N TYR A 100 11.34 -12.39 -4.41
CA TYR A 100 11.04 -12.53 -5.83
C TYR A 100 10.75 -11.18 -6.46
N ASN A 101 10.81 -11.10 -7.79
CA ASN A 101 10.50 -9.88 -8.53
C ASN A 101 9.09 -9.94 -9.10
N VAL A 102 8.41 -8.79 -9.11
CA VAL A 102 7.12 -8.57 -9.78
C VAL A 102 7.28 -7.46 -10.80
N THR A 103 6.63 -7.61 -11.96
CA THR A 103 6.64 -6.58 -12.99
C THR A 103 5.33 -5.81 -12.97
N MET A 104 5.42 -4.48 -12.94
CA MET A 104 4.27 -3.59 -12.95
C MET A 104 4.40 -2.56 -14.08
N GLU A 105 3.28 -2.12 -14.62
CA GLU A 105 3.24 -1.06 -15.62
C GLU A 105 3.28 0.31 -14.95
N ILE A 106 4.31 1.11 -15.27
CA ILE A 106 4.54 2.44 -14.73
C ILE A 106 4.66 3.43 -15.87
N MET A 107 3.98 4.56 -15.76
CA MET A 107 4.14 5.65 -16.71
C MET A 107 5.40 6.46 -16.36
N LYS A 108 6.37 6.47 -17.28
CA LYS A 108 7.56 7.31 -17.21
C LYS A 108 7.31 8.60 -18.00
N LEU A 109 7.56 9.75 -17.37
CA LEU A 109 7.49 11.07 -17.98
C LEU A 109 8.87 11.70 -18.01
N LYS A 110 9.36 12.04 -19.19
CA LYS A 110 10.60 12.81 -19.35
C LYS A 110 10.28 14.26 -19.67
N HIS A 111 11.02 15.20 -19.07
CA HIS A 111 10.78 16.62 -19.26
C HIS A 111 10.88 16.99 -20.75
N PHE A 112 9.87 17.70 -21.27
CA PHE A 112 9.71 18.06 -22.70
C PHE A 112 9.55 16.89 -23.70
N GLN A 113 9.29 15.65 -23.24
CA GLN A 113 9.08 14.49 -24.11
C GLN A 113 7.73 13.81 -23.85
N SER A 114 7.39 12.81 -24.66
CA SER A 114 6.16 12.02 -24.56
C SER A 114 6.14 11.11 -23.33
N GLN A 115 4.94 10.81 -22.86
CA GLN A 115 4.67 9.91 -21.72
C GLN A 115 4.49 8.49 -22.25
N HIS A 116 5.11 7.52 -21.59
CA HIS A 116 5.08 6.13 -22.04
C HIS A 116 4.92 5.18 -20.85
N ILE A 117 3.99 4.23 -20.98
CA ILE A 117 3.83 3.13 -20.03
C ILE A 117 4.93 2.11 -20.29
N HIS A 118 5.67 1.76 -19.24
CA HIS A 118 6.78 0.83 -19.29
C HIS A 118 6.64 -0.24 -18.20
N PRO A 119 6.94 -1.51 -18.51
CA PRO A 119 7.08 -2.52 -17.48
C PRO A 119 8.34 -2.24 -16.65
N MET A 120 8.21 -2.19 -15.33
CA MET A 120 9.31 -2.06 -14.37
C MET A 120 9.25 -3.20 -13.35
N SER A 121 10.41 -3.69 -12.90
CA SER A 121 10.52 -4.92 -12.10
C SER A 121 10.96 -4.65 -10.66
N PHE A 122 10.05 -4.81 -9.72
CA PHE A 122 10.26 -4.49 -8.32
C PHE A 122 10.51 -5.72 -7.46
N GLN A 123 11.32 -5.58 -6.42
CA GLN A 123 11.58 -6.64 -5.46
C GLN A 123 10.47 -6.75 -4.40
N GLN A 124 9.98 -7.97 -4.17
CA GLN A 124 9.02 -8.33 -3.14
C GLN A 124 9.57 -9.41 -2.20
N HIS A 125 9.10 -9.40 -0.96
CA HIS A 125 9.47 -10.38 0.06
C HIS A 125 8.33 -11.38 0.26
N SER A 126 8.51 -12.66 -0.05
CA SER A 126 7.49 -13.69 0.19
C SER A 126 7.52 -14.22 1.64
N LYS A 127 8.69 -14.25 2.27
CA LYS A 127 8.88 -14.75 3.66
C LYS A 127 9.80 -13.84 4.45
N CYS A 128 9.50 -13.70 5.74
CA CYS A 128 10.20 -12.81 6.67
C CYS A 128 10.47 -13.54 7.99
N GLU A 129 11.61 -13.27 8.61
CA GLU A 129 11.97 -13.81 9.92
C GLU A 129 12.74 -12.78 10.76
N CYS A 130 12.66 -12.94 12.08
CA CYS A 130 13.48 -12.18 13.02
C CYS A 130 14.88 -12.78 13.10
N ARG A 131 15.90 -12.02 12.72
CA ARG A 131 17.32 -12.42 12.75
C ARG A 131 18.14 -11.43 13.59
N GLN A 132 19.29 -11.87 14.10
CA GLN A 132 20.17 -11.00 14.89
C GLN A 132 20.72 -9.85 14.02
N LYS A 133 20.63 -8.63 14.54
CA LYS A 133 21.24 -7.45 13.91
C LYS A 133 22.75 -7.64 13.82
N LYS A 134 23.32 -7.33 12.66
CA LYS A 134 24.79 -7.26 12.53
C LYS A 134 25.29 -6.01 13.25
N GLU A 135 26.23 -6.16 14.18
CA GLU A 135 26.90 -5.02 14.79
C GLU A 135 27.62 -4.22 13.70
N VAL A 136 27.14 -3.00 13.43
CA VAL A 136 27.89 -2.05 12.62
C VAL A 136 29.02 -1.52 13.50
N THR A 137 30.21 -2.08 13.39
CA THR A 137 31.43 -1.45 13.93
C THR A 137 31.59 -0.09 13.27
N VAL A 138 31.06 0.95 13.90
CA VAL A 138 31.37 2.34 13.55
C VAL A 138 32.85 2.53 13.86
N ARG A 139 33.70 2.44 12.84
CA ARG A 139 35.06 2.98 12.91
C ARG A 139 34.91 4.47 13.20
N GLN A 140 35.10 4.85 14.47
CA GLN A 140 35.28 6.24 14.84
C GLN A 140 36.59 6.69 14.19
N GLU A 141 36.50 7.24 12.98
CA GLU A 141 37.56 8.10 12.47
C GLU A 141 37.62 9.32 13.39
N LYS A 142 38.52 9.23 14.37
CA LYS A 142 38.86 10.31 15.29
C LYS A 142 39.38 11.48 14.44
N CYS A 143 38.50 12.42 14.13
CA CYS A 143 38.89 13.70 13.54
C CYS A 143 39.74 14.44 14.59
N GLU A 144 41.06 14.30 14.50
CA GLU A 144 42.00 15.10 15.28
C GLU A 144 41.88 16.55 14.80
N LYS A 145 41.18 17.37 15.61
CA LYS A 145 41.16 18.83 15.40
C LYS A 145 42.59 19.37 15.54
N PRO A 146 43.07 20.21 14.61
CA PRO A 146 44.38 20.83 14.76
C PRO A 146 44.38 21.77 15.97
N ARG A 147 45.39 21.65 16.84
CA ARG A 147 45.66 22.62 17.91
C ARG A 147 45.94 23.99 17.28
N ARG A 148 45.25 25.01 17.77
CA ARG A 148 45.60 26.42 17.57
C ARG A 148 46.03 27.01 18.89
#